data_AF-A0A955YVK5-F1
#
_entry.id   AF-A0A955YVK5-F1
#
_cell.length_a   1.000
_cell.length_b   1.000
_cell.length_c   1.000
_cell.angle_alpha   90.00
_cell.angle_beta   90.00
_cell.angle_gamma   90.00
#
_symmetry.space_group_name_H-M   'P 1'
#
loop_
_entity.id
_entity.type
_entity.pdbx_description
1 polymer ?
#
loop_
_entity_poly.entity_id
_entity_poly.type
_entity_poly.pdbx_seq_one_letter_code
_entity_poly.pdbx_strand_id
1 'polypeptide(L)'
;MKLGTLAAFVSASAVVFACSSSTTVVPGAPPPGTDDPANPDGKPALDPDDPANQPPHSLGTITLGESHATNGGKSSPIVSVSFVPDARAAKRCVTKIGTCEMLKAPKCTLRDTSTGCDSNEYCTYDDNCGSVCKKVARCEKSCDEDEVCKVDGAGASSCVKIESFDAGPVAFSGTTTSITLYPPYKFEGQGTGAPFLAGADLKVQAQGATGAGFEKFEESFKATTFLQTKQALSKIPREKVFGTGPLPLEWQAGEDAIVVTVSGSGGAVTCKAKDADGRFDVPREAINAALGEEGGSLSLSLQRVRKDVKKDKRASGELAGVKAIPEGWVELVTTSMETTSYRGCSQKLTPCGESECVDLSSSRDHCGACGNTCAGSQLCGGGKCMSAAQACEACISAVQQPGKTCAAQSTACANDSACSALLSCLGRCTNQTCQNDCFNQNPNGQTKYEQLSSCVRNACSESCQE
;
A
#
# COMPACT_ATOMS: atom_id res chain seq x y z
N MET A 1 -25.03 -19.80 -32.25
CA MET A 1 -23.70 -19.13 -32.26
C MET A 1 -23.90 -17.68 -31.82
N LYS A 2 -23.68 -17.40 -30.53
CA LYS A 2 -23.69 -16.05 -29.96
C LYS A 2 -22.57 -15.96 -28.93
N LEU A 3 -21.82 -14.86 -29.02
CA LEU A 3 -20.66 -14.46 -28.23
C LEU A 3 -20.96 -14.52 -26.73
N GLY A 4 -20.05 -15.14 -25.97
CA GLY A 4 -20.03 -15.14 -24.51
C GLY A 4 -19.22 -13.96 -23.97
N THR A 5 -19.87 -13.17 -23.14
CA THR A 5 -19.34 -11.99 -22.43
C THR A 5 -18.44 -12.45 -21.27
N LEU A 6 -17.20 -11.92 -21.22
CA LEU A 6 -16.30 -12.07 -20.07
C LEU A 6 -16.88 -11.34 -18.86
N ALA A 7 -17.08 -12.06 -17.74
CA ALA A 7 -17.34 -11.49 -16.44
C ALA A 7 -16.01 -11.07 -15.78
N ALA A 8 -15.88 -9.79 -15.45
CA ALA A 8 -14.76 -9.25 -14.69
C ALA A 8 -14.91 -9.64 -13.21
N PHE A 9 -13.92 -10.35 -12.68
CA PHE A 9 -13.76 -10.58 -11.24
C PHE A 9 -13.37 -9.26 -10.56
N VAL A 10 -14.30 -8.66 -9.82
CA VAL A 10 -14.00 -7.61 -8.84
C VAL A 10 -13.65 -8.32 -7.55
N SER A 11 -12.37 -8.35 -7.20
CA SER A 11 -11.92 -8.81 -5.88
C SER A 11 -12.40 -7.83 -4.82
N ALA A 12 -13.25 -8.31 -3.91
CA ALA A 12 -13.60 -7.60 -2.68
C ALA A 12 -12.32 -7.42 -1.85
N SER A 13 -11.72 -6.24 -1.92
CA SER A 13 -10.62 -5.86 -1.02
C SER A 13 -11.20 -5.72 0.38
N ALA A 14 -10.73 -6.54 1.32
CA ALA A 14 -11.09 -6.45 2.72
C ALA A 14 -10.80 -5.03 3.23
N VAL A 15 -11.85 -4.31 3.64
CA VAL A 15 -11.74 -3.04 4.34
C VAL A 15 -11.10 -3.35 5.70
N VAL A 16 -9.79 -3.15 5.81
CA VAL A 16 -9.09 -3.21 7.09
C VAL A 16 -9.48 -1.95 7.86
N PHE A 17 -10.45 -2.07 8.75
CA PHE A 17 -10.72 -1.04 9.76
C PHE A 17 -9.45 -0.82 10.57
N ALA A 18 -8.86 0.37 10.45
CA ALA A 18 -7.65 0.76 11.17
C ALA A 18 -7.99 1.08 12.62
N CYS A 19 -7.88 0.08 13.51
CA CYS A 19 -7.64 0.36 14.93
C CYS A 19 -6.13 0.49 15.12
N SER A 20 -5.68 1.69 15.46
CA SER A 20 -4.28 1.99 15.81
C SER A 20 -3.83 1.15 17.00
N SER A 21 -2.63 0.59 16.91
CA SER A 21 -1.95 0.00 18.06
C SER A 21 -0.46 0.22 17.95
N SER A 22 0.08 1.12 18.79
CA SER A 22 1.50 1.40 18.87
C SER A 22 2.22 0.37 19.75
N THR A 23 3.31 -0.24 19.28
CA THR A 23 4.42 -0.66 20.15
C THR A 23 5.76 -0.25 19.55
N THR A 24 6.56 0.45 20.35
CA THR A 24 7.86 1.04 20.03
C THR A 24 8.99 0.02 20.06
N VAL A 25 9.88 0.07 19.06
CA VAL A 25 11.33 -0.12 19.25
C VAL A 25 12.05 0.95 18.42
N VAL A 26 12.75 1.87 19.09
CA VAL A 26 13.63 2.87 18.46
C VAL A 26 15.00 2.82 19.14
N PRO A 27 16.09 2.85 18.36
CA PRO A 27 17.14 3.81 18.65
C PRO A 27 17.46 4.66 17.41
N GLY A 28 17.34 5.98 17.56
CA GLY A 28 17.67 6.98 16.52
C GLY A 28 17.15 8.38 16.89
N ALA A 29 18.05 9.36 16.92
CA ALA A 29 17.88 10.69 17.54
C ALA A 29 16.83 11.60 16.87
N PRO A 30 16.21 12.56 17.61
CA PRO A 30 15.21 13.47 17.07
C PRO A 30 15.83 14.72 16.37
N PRO A 31 15.18 15.28 15.33
CA PRO A 31 15.43 16.64 14.84
C PRO A 31 14.70 17.71 15.70
N PRO A 32 15.07 19.00 15.61
CA PRO A 32 14.68 20.02 16.58
C PRO A 32 13.23 20.49 16.41
N GLY A 33 12.56 20.71 17.54
CA GLY A 33 11.12 20.94 17.66
C GLY A 33 10.65 22.38 17.52
N THR A 34 9.32 22.50 17.41
CA THR A 34 8.55 23.70 17.73
C THR A 34 7.80 23.42 19.02
N ASP A 35 8.06 24.21 20.06
CA ASP A 35 7.48 24.04 21.40
C ASP A 35 5.97 24.25 21.39
N ASP A 36 5.20 23.17 21.57
CA ASP A 36 3.79 23.23 21.95
C ASP A 36 3.71 23.22 23.50
N PRO A 37 3.22 24.30 24.14
CA PRO A 37 3.16 24.40 25.60
C PRO A 37 2.24 23.36 26.26
N ALA A 38 1.45 22.58 25.50
CA ALA A 38 0.65 21.47 26.02
C ALA A 38 1.36 20.10 25.97
N ASN A 39 2.54 19.99 25.35
CA ASN A 39 3.26 18.72 25.17
C ASN A 39 4.78 18.89 25.37
N PRO A 40 5.25 19.07 26.61
CA PRO A 40 6.65 19.38 26.91
C PRO A 40 7.65 18.27 26.55
N ASP A 41 7.17 17.04 26.29
CA ASP A 41 8.01 15.89 25.95
C ASP A 41 8.05 15.56 24.45
N GLY A 42 7.26 16.25 23.62
CA GLY A 42 7.16 15.98 22.17
C GLY A 42 6.69 14.57 21.81
N LYS A 43 6.18 13.80 22.79
CA LYS A 43 5.66 12.44 22.57
C LYS A 43 4.23 12.56 22.04
N PRO A 44 3.84 11.83 20.99
CA PRO A 44 2.45 11.78 20.57
C PRO A 44 1.59 11.34 21.77
N ALA A 45 0.52 12.07 22.07
CA ALA A 45 -0.45 11.63 23.07
C ALA A 45 -0.90 10.21 22.70
N LEU A 46 -0.66 9.25 23.59
CA LEU A 46 -1.11 7.87 23.41
C LEU A 46 -2.63 7.89 23.36
N ASP A 47 -3.21 7.21 22.36
CA ASP A 47 -4.66 7.05 22.24
C ASP A 47 -5.17 6.31 23.50
N PRO A 48 -5.96 6.96 24.38
CA PRO A 48 -6.39 6.39 25.66
C PRO A 48 -7.41 5.26 25.47
N ASP A 49 -7.80 4.97 24.24
CA ASP A 49 -8.69 3.87 23.89
C ASP A 49 -7.99 2.81 23.01
N ASP A 50 -6.68 2.92 22.80
CA ASP A 50 -5.89 1.88 22.12
C ASP A 50 -5.76 0.64 23.02
N PRO A 51 -6.24 -0.54 22.60
CA PRO A 51 -6.16 -1.76 23.40
C PRO A 51 -4.74 -2.13 23.86
N ALA A 52 -3.70 -1.72 23.12
CA ALA A 52 -2.30 -1.96 23.51
C ALA A 52 -1.88 -1.17 24.77
N ASN A 53 -2.57 -0.07 25.06
CA ASN A 53 -2.29 0.81 26.19
C ASN A 53 -3.29 0.61 27.35
N GLN A 54 -4.18 -0.38 27.25
CA GLN A 54 -5.28 -0.58 28.19
C GLN A 54 -5.18 -1.93 28.91
N PRO A 55 -5.80 -2.07 30.11
CA PRO A 55 -5.90 -3.36 30.78
C PRO A 55 -6.54 -4.41 29.86
N PRO A 56 -6.18 -5.70 29.99
CA PRO A 56 -6.85 -6.77 29.26
C PRO A 56 -8.37 -6.70 29.43
N HIS A 57 -9.11 -6.79 28.32
CA HIS A 57 -10.58 -6.76 28.28
C HIS A 57 -11.07 -7.55 27.06
N SER A 58 -12.32 -8.04 27.12
CA SER A 58 -13.04 -8.48 25.93
C SER A 58 -13.46 -7.26 25.13
N LEU A 59 -13.41 -7.33 23.79
CA LEU A 59 -13.70 -6.19 22.92
C LEU A 59 -14.82 -6.53 21.93
N GLY A 60 -15.85 -5.68 21.91
CA GLY A 60 -16.84 -5.62 20.85
C GLY A 60 -16.60 -4.40 19.97
N THR A 61 -16.59 -4.56 18.65
CA THR A 61 -16.54 -3.46 17.69
C THR A 61 -17.77 -3.51 16.81
N ILE A 62 -18.55 -2.44 16.86
CA ILE A 62 -19.79 -2.28 16.09
C ILE A 62 -19.62 -1.07 15.19
N THR A 63 -19.62 -1.31 13.88
CA THR A 63 -19.43 -0.24 12.89
C THR A 63 -20.66 -0.11 12.01
N LEU A 64 -21.16 1.13 11.91
CA LEU A 64 -22.08 1.56 10.87
C LEU A 64 -21.36 2.58 9.99
N GLY A 65 -21.49 2.47 8.69
CA GLY A 65 -20.70 3.31 7.81
C GLY A 65 -21.21 3.36 6.40
N GLU A 66 -20.60 4.21 5.61
CA GLU A 66 -20.80 4.24 4.18
C GLU A 66 -19.48 4.53 3.48
N SER A 67 -19.35 3.97 2.29
CA SER A 67 -18.32 4.34 1.34
C SER A 67 -18.98 4.81 0.05
N HIS A 68 -18.49 5.92 -0.49
CA HIS A 68 -18.88 6.36 -1.81
C HIS A 68 -17.67 6.55 -2.73
N ALA A 69 -17.92 6.38 -4.03
CA ALA A 69 -16.96 6.73 -5.04
C ALA A 69 -16.87 8.27 -5.16
N THR A 70 -15.67 8.73 -5.46
CA THR A 70 -15.32 10.15 -5.64
C THR A 70 -16.11 10.90 -6.73
N ASN A 71 -16.62 10.20 -7.73
CA ASN A 71 -17.30 10.78 -8.90
C ASN A 71 -18.81 10.94 -8.69
N GLY A 72 -19.28 10.78 -7.44
CA GLY A 72 -20.69 10.72 -7.11
C GLY A 72 -21.29 9.34 -7.43
N GLY A 73 -22.46 9.08 -6.85
CA GLY A 73 -23.13 7.80 -6.97
C GLY A 73 -23.81 7.41 -5.66
N LYS A 74 -24.44 6.24 -5.69
CA LYS A 74 -25.02 5.63 -4.50
C LYS A 74 -23.89 5.16 -3.59
N SER A 75 -23.92 5.54 -2.32
CA SER A 75 -22.99 4.97 -1.35
C SER A 75 -23.30 3.51 -1.05
N SER A 76 -22.27 2.77 -0.68
CA SER A 76 -22.35 1.40 -0.21
C SER A 76 -22.33 1.38 1.31
N PRO A 77 -23.32 0.78 1.98
CA PRO A 77 -23.33 0.67 3.42
C PRO A 77 -22.20 -0.25 3.89
N ILE A 78 -21.61 0.09 5.03
CA ILE A 78 -20.66 -0.73 5.77
C ILE A 78 -21.32 -1.02 7.11
N VAL A 79 -21.59 -2.30 7.39
CA VAL A 79 -22.15 -2.73 8.66
C VAL A 79 -21.34 -3.93 9.11
N SER A 80 -20.65 -3.80 10.23
CA SER A 80 -19.84 -4.87 10.81
C SER A 80 -20.04 -4.95 12.30
N VAL A 81 -20.16 -6.17 12.82
CA VAL A 81 -20.20 -6.45 14.24
C VAL A 81 -19.21 -7.58 14.51
N SER A 82 -18.31 -7.36 15.46
CA SER A 82 -17.31 -8.34 15.86
C SER A 82 -17.14 -8.29 17.37
N PHE A 83 -16.93 -9.46 17.98
CA PHE A 83 -16.58 -9.58 19.38
C PHE A 83 -15.39 -10.52 19.50
N VAL A 84 -14.45 -10.17 20.38
CA VAL A 84 -13.29 -10.99 20.69
C VAL A 84 -13.13 -11.12 22.22
N PRO A 85 -12.76 -12.31 22.72
CA PRO A 85 -12.65 -12.57 24.16
C PRO A 85 -11.44 -11.90 24.83
N ASP A 86 -10.47 -11.44 24.03
CA ASP A 86 -9.32 -10.68 24.48
C ASP A 86 -8.91 -9.67 23.39
N ALA A 87 -8.98 -8.38 23.70
CA ALA A 87 -8.60 -7.29 22.81
C ALA A 87 -7.14 -7.37 22.35
N ARG A 88 -6.26 -8.05 23.11
CA ARG A 88 -4.86 -8.27 22.74
C ARG A 88 -4.70 -9.25 21.56
N ALA A 89 -5.72 -10.05 21.27
CA ALA A 89 -5.74 -10.86 20.06
C ALA A 89 -5.77 -10.00 18.77
N ALA A 90 -6.12 -8.71 18.88
CA ALA A 90 -6.08 -7.76 17.78
C ALA A 90 -4.67 -7.17 17.52
N LYS A 91 -3.60 -7.80 18.00
CA LYS A 91 -2.21 -7.35 17.78
C LYS A 91 -1.93 -7.16 16.30
N ARG A 92 -1.44 -5.98 15.91
CA ARG A 92 -1.05 -5.65 14.53
C ARG A 92 0.43 -5.33 14.45
N CYS A 93 1.05 -5.79 13.37
CA CYS A 93 2.46 -5.55 13.07
C CYS A 93 2.63 -4.22 12.32
N VAL A 94 2.50 -3.12 13.05
CA VAL A 94 2.62 -1.76 12.49
C VAL A 94 3.94 -1.10 12.87
N THR A 95 4.42 -0.21 12.01
CA THR A 95 5.63 0.61 12.21
C THR A 95 5.29 2.09 12.04
N LYS A 96 5.98 3.00 12.74
CA LYS A 96 5.70 4.45 12.62
C LYS A 96 6.46 5.07 11.44
N ILE A 97 5.78 5.95 10.69
CA ILE A 97 6.33 6.76 9.61
C ILE A 97 5.84 8.20 9.82
N GLY A 98 6.67 9.05 10.43
CA GLY A 98 6.27 10.39 10.82
C GLY A 98 5.03 10.36 11.74
N THR A 99 3.94 10.98 11.32
CA THR A 99 2.64 10.97 12.03
C THR A 99 1.73 9.81 11.64
N CYS A 100 2.19 8.92 10.75
CA CYS A 100 1.42 7.78 10.23
C CYS A 100 1.92 6.45 10.79
N GLU A 101 1.10 5.42 10.65
CA GLU A 101 1.37 4.03 10.99
C GLU A 101 1.31 3.17 9.72
N MET A 102 2.33 2.34 9.49
CA MET A 102 2.42 1.44 8.34
C MET A 102 2.24 0.00 8.78
N LEU A 103 1.26 -0.67 8.17
CA LEU A 103 1.21 -2.12 8.10
C LEU A 103 1.92 -2.56 6.81
N LYS A 104 3.16 -3.02 6.94
CA LYS A 104 3.94 -3.50 5.79
C LYS A 104 3.32 -4.78 5.24
N ALA A 105 3.34 -4.99 3.93
CA ALA A 105 3.01 -6.30 3.36
C ALA A 105 4.08 -7.32 3.80
N PRO A 106 3.70 -8.49 4.35
CA PRO A 106 4.69 -9.47 4.78
C PRO A 106 5.48 -9.96 3.55
N LYS A 107 6.81 -9.95 3.65
CA LYS A 107 7.72 -10.39 2.58
C LYS A 107 8.32 -11.74 2.96
N CYS A 108 7.69 -12.82 2.51
CA CYS A 108 8.22 -14.16 2.75
C CYS A 108 9.16 -14.55 1.60
N THR A 109 10.39 -14.93 1.95
CA THR A 109 11.39 -15.44 1.01
C THR A 109 11.71 -16.88 1.37
N LEU A 110 11.64 -17.78 0.39
CA LEU A 110 12.09 -19.16 0.55
C LEU A 110 13.52 -19.28 -0.01
N ARG A 111 14.45 -19.72 0.84
CA ARG A 111 15.78 -20.29 0.47
C ARG A 111 16.42 -19.64 -0.78
N ASP A 112 16.87 -18.40 -0.62
CA ASP A 112 17.67 -17.68 -1.62
C ASP A 112 17.02 -17.43 -3.00
N THR A 113 15.69 -17.59 -3.13
CA THR A 113 14.94 -17.15 -4.31
C THR A 113 13.75 -16.26 -3.92
N SER A 114 13.46 -15.25 -4.73
CA SER A 114 12.46 -14.19 -4.49
C SER A 114 11.00 -14.67 -4.66
N THR A 115 10.70 -15.93 -4.40
CA THR A 115 9.52 -16.61 -4.99
C THR A 115 8.31 -16.77 -4.07
N GLY A 116 8.27 -16.11 -2.91
CA GLY A 116 7.12 -16.19 -1.98
C GLY A 116 7.08 -17.49 -1.19
N CYS A 117 5.91 -17.84 -0.66
CA CYS A 117 5.68 -19.10 0.08
C CYS A 117 5.36 -20.27 -0.87
N ASP A 118 5.46 -21.50 -0.36
CA ASP A 118 5.10 -22.69 -1.13
C ASP A 118 3.62 -22.67 -1.54
N SER A 119 3.24 -23.46 -2.55
CA SER A 119 1.87 -23.47 -3.13
C SER A 119 0.75 -23.88 -2.16
N ASN A 120 1.12 -24.44 -1.00
CA ASN A 120 0.24 -24.79 0.11
C ASN A 120 0.49 -23.94 1.35
N GLU A 121 1.12 -22.78 1.19
CA GLU A 121 1.44 -21.83 2.25
C GLU A 121 0.99 -20.42 1.87
N TYR A 122 0.75 -19.59 2.88
CA TYR A 122 0.46 -18.17 2.72
C TYR A 122 1.42 -17.36 3.58
N CYS A 123 1.76 -16.17 3.10
CA CYS A 123 2.67 -15.27 3.81
C CYS A 123 1.90 -14.43 4.84
N THR A 124 2.35 -14.44 6.09
CA THR A 124 1.76 -13.68 7.19
C THR A 124 2.82 -13.24 8.20
N TYR A 125 2.42 -12.62 9.31
CA TYR A 125 3.30 -12.27 10.42
C TYR A 125 3.18 -13.29 11.56
N ASP A 126 4.29 -13.50 12.27
CA ASP A 126 4.32 -14.15 13.58
C ASP A 126 4.07 -13.16 14.73
N ASP A 127 4.07 -13.65 15.97
CA ASP A 127 3.81 -12.83 17.16
C ASP A 127 4.92 -11.79 17.42
N ASN A 128 6.09 -11.94 16.80
CA ASN A 128 7.22 -11.01 16.85
C ASN A 128 7.26 -10.10 15.61
N CYS A 129 6.22 -10.13 14.77
CA CYS A 129 6.13 -9.37 13.53
C CYS A 129 7.21 -9.71 12.49
N GLY A 130 7.78 -10.91 12.58
CA GLY A 130 8.55 -11.52 11.51
C GLY A 130 7.63 -12.06 10.42
N SER A 131 7.97 -11.85 9.14
CA SER A 131 7.24 -12.48 8.03
C SER A 131 7.51 -13.98 8.01
N VAL A 132 6.45 -14.79 8.00
CA VAL A 132 6.53 -16.25 8.05
C VAL A 132 5.54 -16.87 7.04
N CYS A 133 5.97 -17.94 6.38
CA CYS A 133 5.06 -18.78 5.62
C CYS A 133 4.31 -19.71 6.57
N LYS A 134 2.97 -19.64 6.55
CA LYS A 134 2.11 -20.58 7.27
C LYS A 134 1.41 -21.47 6.28
N LYS A 135 1.33 -22.76 6.58
CA LYS A 135 0.56 -23.70 5.76
C LYS A 135 -0.89 -23.25 5.67
N VAL A 136 -1.40 -23.21 4.44
CA VAL A 136 -2.83 -23.18 4.17
C VAL A 136 -3.37 -24.52 4.64
N ALA A 137 -4.01 -24.51 5.79
CA ALA A 137 -4.82 -25.61 6.29
C ALA A 137 -5.94 -25.88 5.26
N ARG A 138 -5.72 -26.84 4.34
CA ARG A 138 -6.79 -27.34 3.47
C ARG A 138 -7.59 -28.34 4.26
N CYS A 139 -8.87 -28.04 4.45
CA CYS A 139 -9.76 -29.05 4.94
C CYS A 139 -10.14 -30.00 3.80
N GLU A 140 -9.75 -31.27 3.93
CA GLU A 140 -10.15 -32.33 3.00
C GLU A 140 -11.50 -32.97 3.38
N LYS A 141 -12.04 -32.62 4.56
CA LYS A 141 -13.31 -33.12 5.09
C LYS A 141 -14.45 -32.13 4.85
N SER A 142 -15.59 -32.64 4.42
CA SER A 142 -16.86 -31.89 4.52
C SER A 142 -17.37 -32.02 5.96
N CYS A 143 -17.62 -30.90 6.62
CA CYS A 143 -18.21 -30.86 7.96
C CYS A 143 -19.71 -30.54 7.87
N ASP A 144 -20.45 -30.83 8.94
CA ASP A 144 -21.87 -30.53 9.04
C ASP A 144 -22.13 -29.01 9.11
N GLU A 145 -23.39 -28.57 8.94
CA GLU A 145 -23.77 -27.15 8.84
C GLU A 145 -23.36 -26.30 10.07
N ASP A 146 -23.22 -26.92 11.24
CA ASP A 146 -22.82 -26.28 12.50
C ASP A 146 -21.38 -26.62 12.92
N GLU A 147 -20.58 -27.14 11.99
CA GLU A 147 -19.19 -27.51 12.20
C GLU A 147 -18.26 -26.77 11.23
N VAL A 148 -17.10 -26.38 11.75
CA VAL A 148 -15.99 -25.88 10.95
C VAL A 148 -14.84 -26.87 11.02
N CYS A 149 -14.18 -27.06 9.89
CA CYS A 149 -13.00 -27.87 9.85
C CYS A 149 -11.80 -27.12 10.44
N LYS A 150 -11.24 -27.66 11.51
CA LYS A 150 -9.95 -27.22 12.06
C LYS A 150 -8.85 -28.18 11.62
N VAL A 151 -7.67 -27.64 11.37
CA VAL A 151 -6.46 -28.41 11.09
C VAL A 151 -5.48 -28.16 12.20
N ASP A 152 -4.92 -29.22 12.78
CA ASP A 152 -3.92 -29.11 13.85
C ASP A 152 -2.53 -28.76 13.30
N GLY A 153 -1.56 -28.54 14.20
CA GLY A 153 -0.17 -28.25 13.83
C GLY A 153 0.53 -29.39 13.08
N ALA A 154 -0.01 -30.61 13.11
CA ALA A 154 0.48 -31.77 12.36
C ALA A 154 -0.18 -31.91 10.97
N GLY A 155 -1.14 -31.04 10.63
CA GLY A 155 -1.86 -31.07 9.37
C GLY A 155 -3.09 -31.99 9.36
N ALA A 156 -3.48 -32.55 10.51
CA ALA A 156 -4.67 -33.41 10.60
C ALA A 156 -5.94 -32.56 10.69
N SER A 157 -6.95 -32.89 9.88
CA SER A 157 -8.24 -32.20 9.83
C SER A 157 -9.30 -32.88 10.70
N SER A 158 -9.99 -32.09 11.52
CA SER A 158 -11.14 -32.48 12.33
C SER A 158 -12.28 -31.49 12.15
N CYS A 159 -13.51 -32.00 12.08
CA CYS A 159 -14.69 -31.14 12.17
C CYS A 159 -14.98 -30.88 13.65
N VAL A 160 -15.11 -29.61 14.00
CA VAL A 160 -15.46 -29.18 15.36
C VAL A 160 -16.64 -28.24 15.29
N LYS A 161 -17.48 -28.24 16.33
CA LYS A 161 -18.59 -27.29 16.44
C LYS A 161 -18.09 -25.86 16.30
N ILE A 162 -18.87 -25.05 15.60
CA ILE A 162 -18.62 -23.61 15.51
C ILE A 162 -18.85 -23.01 16.90
N GLU A 163 -17.77 -22.69 17.59
CA GLU A 163 -17.83 -21.87 18.79
C GLU A 163 -17.78 -20.41 18.37
N SER A 164 -18.76 -19.61 18.78
CA SER A 164 -18.76 -18.17 18.60
C SER A 164 -18.57 -17.47 19.93
N PHE A 165 -17.80 -16.38 19.90
CA PHE A 165 -17.83 -15.37 20.95
C PHE A 165 -18.61 -14.18 20.38
N ASP A 166 -19.82 -13.97 20.88
CA ASP A 166 -20.78 -13.03 20.30
C ASP A 166 -21.54 -12.24 21.38
N ALA A 167 -22.64 -11.58 21.02
CA ALA A 167 -23.54 -10.88 21.93
C ALA A 167 -25.02 -11.21 21.64
N GLY A 168 -25.29 -12.39 21.06
CA GLY A 168 -26.62 -12.77 20.57
C GLY A 168 -27.13 -11.87 19.44
N PRO A 169 -28.44 -11.85 19.15
CA PRO A 169 -29.02 -10.90 18.20
C PRO A 169 -28.67 -9.45 18.53
N VAL A 170 -28.20 -8.69 17.54
CA VAL A 170 -27.86 -7.26 17.65
C VAL A 170 -28.78 -6.45 16.73
N ALA A 171 -29.58 -5.56 17.31
CA ALA A 171 -30.53 -4.72 16.61
C ALA A 171 -30.15 -3.24 16.71
N PHE A 172 -30.46 -2.49 15.66
CA PHE A 172 -30.19 -1.06 15.58
C PHE A 172 -31.49 -0.26 15.40
N SER A 173 -31.54 0.92 16.00
CA SER A 173 -32.57 1.92 15.73
C SER A 173 -31.96 3.32 15.53
N GLY A 174 -32.71 4.21 14.89
CA GLY A 174 -32.20 5.49 14.37
C GLY A 174 -31.48 5.36 13.01
N THR A 175 -31.33 4.14 12.51
CA THR A 175 -30.80 3.85 11.17
C THR A 175 -31.82 4.18 10.08
N THR A 176 -31.35 4.38 8.84
CA THR A 176 -32.20 4.69 7.68
C THR A 176 -33.08 3.51 7.27
N THR A 177 -32.65 2.29 7.58
CA THR A 177 -33.41 1.04 7.46
C THR A 177 -33.24 0.24 8.74
N SER A 178 -34.24 -0.55 9.15
CA SER A 178 -34.09 -1.46 10.28
C SER A 178 -32.97 -2.48 10.02
N ILE A 179 -32.02 -2.60 10.94
CA ILE A 179 -30.92 -3.56 10.86
C ILE A 179 -30.98 -4.46 12.10
N THR A 180 -31.01 -5.77 11.86
CA THR A 180 -30.84 -6.78 12.90
C THR A 180 -29.89 -7.84 12.38
N LEU A 181 -28.85 -8.14 13.15
CA LEU A 181 -27.82 -9.13 12.81
C LEU A 181 -27.86 -10.28 13.80
N TYR A 182 -27.62 -11.49 13.29
CA TYR A 182 -27.53 -12.71 14.07
C TYR A 182 -26.13 -13.31 13.95
N PRO A 183 -25.56 -13.91 15.01
CA PRO A 183 -24.33 -14.68 14.90
C PRO A 183 -24.48 -15.82 13.87
N PRO A 184 -23.48 -16.08 12.99
CA PRO A 184 -22.29 -15.27 12.75
C PRO A 184 -22.67 -13.98 12.00
N TYR A 185 -22.40 -12.82 12.61
CA TYR A 185 -22.90 -11.52 12.14
C TYR A 185 -22.51 -11.25 10.69
N LYS A 186 -23.49 -11.36 9.81
CA LYS A 186 -23.37 -11.05 8.39
C LYS A 186 -24.44 -10.04 8.03
N PHE A 187 -24.00 -8.95 7.43
CA PHE A 187 -24.90 -7.96 6.87
C PHE A 187 -25.16 -8.30 5.39
N GLU A 188 -26.38 -8.73 5.07
CA GLU A 188 -26.79 -9.09 3.72
C GLU A 188 -27.52 -7.96 2.98
N GLY A 189 -27.45 -6.73 3.51
CA GLY A 189 -28.19 -5.59 2.99
C GLY A 189 -27.89 -5.32 1.51
N GLN A 190 -28.91 -5.45 0.66
CA GLN A 190 -28.92 -5.05 -0.76
C GLN A 190 -29.12 -3.53 -0.95
N GLY A 191 -29.00 -2.76 0.13
CA GLY A 191 -29.34 -1.35 0.17
C GLY A 191 -28.27 -0.46 -0.46
N THR A 192 -28.72 0.63 -1.06
CA THR A 192 -27.85 1.72 -1.54
C THR A 192 -28.06 2.92 -0.64
N GLY A 193 -26.98 3.52 -0.11
CA GLY A 193 -27.05 4.64 0.81
C GLY A 193 -26.40 4.35 2.16
N ALA A 194 -26.28 5.40 2.96
CA ALA A 194 -25.75 5.31 4.31
C ALA A 194 -26.76 4.66 5.27
N PRO A 195 -26.31 3.84 6.23
CA PRO A 195 -27.17 3.23 7.25
C PRO A 195 -27.65 4.23 8.30
N PHE A 196 -27.18 5.49 8.28
CA PHE A 196 -27.56 6.56 9.20
C PHE A 196 -27.69 7.89 8.46
N LEU A 197 -28.41 8.84 9.06
CA LEU A 197 -28.36 10.25 8.65
C LEU A 197 -27.20 10.97 9.35
N ALA A 198 -26.62 11.98 8.70
CA ALA A 198 -25.52 12.76 9.27
C ALA A 198 -25.87 13.31 10.67
N GLY A 199 -25.07 12.97 11.68
CA GLY A 199 -25.28 13.45 13.06
C GLY A 199 -26.47 12.80 13.80
N ALA A 200 -27.11 11.76 13.25
CA ALA A 200 -28.28 11.14 13.86
C ALA A 200 -27.98 10.50 15.23
N ASP A 201 -28.98 10.48 16.10
CA ASP A 201 -28.96 9.66 17.30
C ASP A 201 -29.25 8.21 16.93
N LEU A 202 -28.32 7.32 17.28
CA LEU A 202 -28.36 5.90 17.01
C LEU A 202 -28.44 5.13 18.33
N LYS A 203 -29.03 3.94 18.24
CA LYS A 203 -29.09 3.01 19.36
C LYS A 203 -28.79 1.61 18.90
N VAL A 204 -28.05 0.87 19.72
CA VAL A 204 -27.77 -0.54 19.53
C VAL A 204 -28.26 -1.34 20.73
N GLN A 205 -28.84 -2.50 20.48
CA GLN A 205 -29.31 -3.45 21.48
C GLN A 205 -28.78 -4.83 21.14
N ALA A 206 -27.97 -5.40 22.03
CA ALA A 206 -27.53 -6.79 21.96
C ALA A 206 -28.32 -7.59 22.98
N GLN A 207 -28.84 -8.77 22.61
CA GLN A 207 -29.64 -9.60 23.51
C GLN A 207 -28.79 -10.43 24.49
N GLY A 208 -27.47 -10.45 24.30
CA GLY A 208 -26.54 -11.25 25.09
C GLY A 208 -26.32 -12.62 24.46
N ALA A 209 -25.10 -13.14 24.58
CA ALA A 209 -24.76 -14.47 24.11
C ALA A 209 -25.48 -15.56 24.93
N THR A 210 -25.84 -16.66 24.26
CA THR A 210 -26.35 -17.87 24.94
C THR A 210 -25.23 -18.77 25.46
N GLY A 211 -24.00 -18.58 24.94
CA GLY A 211 -22.78 -19.29 25.34
C GLY A 211 -21.68 -18.32 25.77
N ALA A 212 -20.49 -18.45 25.19
CA ALA A 212 -19.40 -17.51 25.42
C ALA A 212 -19.65 -16.20 24.67
N GLY A 213 -19.49 -15.06 25.34
CA GLY A 213 -19.76 -13.77 24.73
C GLY A 213 -20.10 -12.66 25.70
N PHE A 214 -20.53 -11.54 25.15
CA PHE A 214 -21.00 -10.38 25.88
C PHE A 214 -22.39 -10.61 26.47
N GLU A 215 -22.61 -10.08 27.67
CA GLU A 215 -23.93 -10.00 28.29
C GLU A 215 -24.86 -9.05 27.49
N LYS A 216 -26.15 -9.08 27.78
CA LYS A 216 -27.12 -8.14 27.19
C LYS A 216 -26.69 -6.70 27.47
N PHE A 217 -26.69 -5.86 26.44
CA PHE A 217 -26.44 -4.44 26.58
C PHE A 217 -27.28 -3.59 25.64
N GLU A 218 -27.40 -2.32 25.98
CA GLU A 218 -28.12 -1.32 25.20
C GLU A 218 -27.37 0.00 25.30
N GLU A 219 -27.11 0.64 24.16
CA GLU A 219 -26.31 1.86 24.10
C GLU A 219 -26.85 2.85 23.08
N SER A 220 -26.71 4.14 23.42
CA SER A 220 -26.99 5.25 22.52
C SER A 220 -25.69 5.97 22.14
N PHE A 221 -25.57 6.32 20.88
CA PHE A 221 -24.40 6.98 20.32
C PHE A 221 -24.80 7.88 19.16
N LYS A 222 -23.94 8.84 18.81
CA LYS A 222 -24.19 9.75 17.68
C LYS A 222 -23.48 9.26 16.44
N ALA A 223 -24.15 9.39 15.30
CA ALA A 223 -23.56 9.17 14.00
C ALA A 223 -22.60 10.31 13.64
N THR A 224 -21.55 9.99 12.89
CA THR A 224 -20.70 10.97 12.24
C THR A 224 -21.48 11.75 11.18
N THR A 225 -20.89 12.84 10.70
CA THR A 225 -21.38 13.55 9.52
C THR A 225 -20.75 12.98 8.25
N PHE A 226 -21.38 13.20 7.09
CA PHE A 226 -20.80 12.73 5.83
C PHE A 226 -19.53 13.50 5.48
N LEU A 227 -18.49 12.75 5.08
CA LEU A 227 -17.25 13.30 4.58
C LEU A 227 -17.52 14.04 3.27
N GLN A 228 -16.96 15.24 3.14
CA GLN A 228 -17.07 16.04 1.94
C GLN A 228 -15.68 16.55 1.59
N THR A 229 -15.01 15.88 0.64
CA THR A 229 -13.75 16.39 0.09
C THR A 229 -14.01 17.67 -0.69
N LYS A 230 -13.10 18.66 -0.57
CA LYS A 230 -13.21 19.89 -1.38
C LYS A 230 -12.87 19.63 -2.85
N GLN A 231 -11.94 18.71 -3.07
CA GLN A 231 -11.63 18.13 -4.37
C GLN A 231 -11.82 16.62 -4.25
N ALA A 232 -12.73 16.08 -5.06
CA ALA A 232 -12.91 14.64 -5.18
C ALA A 232 -11.56 13.95 -5.38
N LEU A 233 -11.28 12.85 -4.65
CA LEU A 233 -9.95 12.25 -4.67
C LEU A 233 -9.54 11.87 -6.10
N SER A 234 -10.45 11.33 -6.92
CA SER A 234 -10.15 10.98 -8.33
C SER A 234 -9.75 12.15 -9.22
N LYS A 235 -9.97 13.40 -8.78
CA LYS A 235 -9.58 14.62 -9.49
C LYS A 235 -8.22 15.15 -9.07
N ILE A 236 -7.57 14.54 -8.07
CA ILE A 236 -6.19 14.84 -7.74
C ILE A 236 -5.31 14.35 -8.91
N PRO A 237 -4.49 15.23 -9.51
CA PRO A 237 -3.68 14.85 -10.66
C PRO A 237 -2.69 13.72 -10.31
N ARG A 238 -2.54 12.78 -11.25
CA ARG A 238 -1.70 11.58 -11.07
C ARG A 238 -0.25 11.94 -10.77
N GLU A 239 0.27 12.99 -11.37
CA GLU A 239 1.60 13.54 -11.14
C GLU A 239 1.80 14.10 -9.71
N LYS A 240 0.73 14.50 -9.02
CA LYS A 240 0.80 14.87 -7.60
C LYS A 240 0.83 13.63 -6.71
N VAL A 241 0.02 12.62 -7.04
CA VAL A 241 -0.05 11.35 -6.29
C VAL A 241 1.28 10.61 -6.33
N PHE A 242 1.92 10.55 -7.50
CA PHE A 242 3.20 9.87 -7.70
C PHE A 242 4.40 10.84 -7.75
N GLY A 243 4.19 12.11 -7.42
CA GLY A 243 5.23 13.13 -7.40
C GLY A 243 6.17 13.00 -6.21
N THR A 244 7.03 14.01 -6.00
CA THR A 244 8.06 14.03 -4.94
C THR A 244 7.66 14.81 -3.69
N GLY A 245 6.60 15.62 -3.77
CA GLY A 245 6.09 16.40 -2.64
C GLY A 245 5.05 15.65 -1.81
N PRO A 246 4.62 16.25 -0.67
CA PRO A 246 3.46 15.75 0.06
C PRO A 246 2.20 15.82 -0.81
N LEU A 247 1.23 14.96 -0.50
CA LEU A 247 -0.07 14.94 -1.18
C LEU A 247 -1.10 15.71 -0.34
N PRO A 248 -1.48 16.94 -0.74
CA PRO A 248 -2.47 17.71 0.00
C PRO A 248 -3.86 17.11 -0.19
N LEU A 249 -4.54 16.84 0.91
CA LEU A 249 -5.94 16.47 0.97
C LEU A 249 -6.71 17.56 1.69
N GLU A 250 -7.91 17.89 1.19
CA GLU A 250 -8.77 18.90 1.81
C GLU A 250 -10.21 18.41 1.87
N TRP A 251 -10.89 18.76 2.97
CA TRP A 251 -12.28 18.43 3.21
C TRP A 251 -12.99 19.56 3.96
N GLN A 252 -14.31 19.47 4.01
CA GLN A 252 -15.11 20.34 4.87
C GLN A 252 -14.92 19.92 6.33
N ALA A 253 -14.32 20.79 7.13
CA ALA A 253 -13.99 20.53 8.52
C ALA A 253 -15.20 20.08 9.35
N GLY A 254 -14.97 19.16 10.26
CA GLY A 254 -15.93 18.64 11.23
C GLY A 254 -15.32 18.49 12.62
N GLU A 255 -15.97 17.70 13.47
CA GLU A 255 -15.62 17.53 14.89
C GLU A 255 -15.05 16.15 15.21
N ASP A 256 -15.02 15.24 14.24
CA ASP A 256 -14.66 13.83 14.44
C ASP A 256 -13.16 13.59 14.18
N ALA A 257 -12.73 12.34 14.02
CA ALA A 257 -11.37 12.02 13.60
C ALA A 257 -11.31 11.82 12.07
N ILE A 258 -10.18 12.16 11.47
CA ILE A 258 -9.88 11.84 10.07
C ILE A 258 -8.80 10.76 10.03
N VAL A 259 -9.08 9.72 9.25
CA VAL A 259 -8.16 8.63 8.96
C VAL A 259 -7.90 8.63 7.47
N VAL A 260 -6.65 8.87 7.08
CA VAL A 260 -6.18 8.75 5.70
C VAL A 260 -5.51 7.40 5.56
N THR A 261 -5.93 6.59 4.59
CA THR A 261 -5.24 5.33 4.29
C THR A 261 -4.73 5.35 2.85
N VAL A 262 -3.43 5.08 2.70
CA VAL A 262 -2.75 4.93 1.42
C VAL A 262 -2.24 3.50 1.33
N SER A 263 -2.62 2.75 0.30
CA SER A 263 -2.17 1.37 0.13
C SER A 263 -1.67 1.06 -1.27
N GLY A 264 -0.70 0.16 -1.35
CA GLY A 264 -0.09 -0.30 -2.60
C GLY A 264 0.60 -1.64 -2.37
N SER A 265 1.54 -1.99 -3.25
CA SER A 265 2.27 -3.27 -3.17
C SER A 265 3.19 -3.38 -1.95
N GLY A 266 3.62 -2.24 -1.38
CA GLY A 266 4.45 -2.19 -0.18
C GLY A 266 3.68 -2.41 1.14
N GLY A 267 2.35 -2.27 1.12
CA GLY A 267 1.48 -2.39 2.29
C GLY A 267 0.48 -1.23 2.38
N ALA A 268 -0.05 -1.01 3.57
CA ALA A 268 -0.98 0.07 3.87
C ALA A 268 -0.40 1.01 4.92
N VAL A 269 -0.50 2.31 4.67
CA VAL A 269 -0.11 3.37 5.61
C VAL A 269 -1.36 4.14 6.01
N THR A 270 -1.54 4.31 7.30
CA THR A 270 -2.67 5.01 7.90
C THR A 270 -2.17 6.24 8.66
N CYS A 271 -2.68 7.42 8.32
CA CYS A 271 -2.38 8.68 8.99
C CYS A 271 -3.62 9.19 9.71
N LYS A 272 -3.47 9.68 10.94
CA LYS A 272 -4.54 10.37 11.66
C LYS A 272 -4.40 11.87 11.48
N ALA A 273 -5.52 12.55 11.25
CA ALA A 273 -5.60 14.01 11.18
C ALA A 273 -6.77 14.51 12.02
N LYS A 274 -6.67 15.76 12.46
CA LYS A 274 -7.76 16.45 13.17
C LYS A 274 -8.77 16.95 12.15
N ASP A 275 -10.04 16.56 12.29
CA ASP A 275 -11.08 16.93 11.32
C ASP A 275 -11.28 18.45 11.21
N ALA A 276 -11.14 19.17 12.33
CA ALA A 276 -11.28 20.62 12.40
C ALA A 276 -10.26 21.38 11.52
N ASP A 277 -9.13 20.77 11.16
CA ASP A 277 -8.12 21.43 10.33
C ASP A 277 -8.54 21.51 8.86
N GLY A 278 -9.50 20.66 8.43
CA GLY A 278 -10.04 20.61 7.08
C GLY A 278 -9.03 20.26 5.98
N ARG A 279 -7.81 19.85 6.37
CA ARG A 279 -6.72 19.50 5.45
C ARG A 279 -5.69 18.60 6.12
N PHE A 280 -5.00 17.82 5.31
CA PHE A 280 -3.83 17.05 5.72
C PHE A 280 -2.91 16.81 4.53
N ASP A 281 -1.62 17.09 4.74
CA ASP A 281 -0.58 16.83 3.76
C ASP A 281 0.00 15.44 4.03
N VAL A 282 -0.39 14.46 3.21
CA VAL A 282 0.13 13.09 3.37
C VAL A 282 1.63 13.11 3.09
N PRO A 283 2.48 12.68 4.04
CA PRO A 283 3.92 12.72 3.86
C PRO A 283 4.36 11.85 2.67
N ARG A 284 5.38 12.30 1.94
CA ARG A 284 5.85 11.59 0.75
C ARG A 284 6.39 10.20 1.09
N GLU A 285 7.04 10.08 2.23
CA GLU A 285 7.55 8.83 2.78
C GLU A 285 6.44 7.82 3.04
N ALA A 286 5.24 8.25 3.46
CA ALA A 286 4.09 7.38 3.66
C ALA A 286 3.60 6.79 2.33
N ILE A 287 3.50 7.61 1.29
CA ILE A 287 3.07 7.14 -0.04
C ILE A 287 4.14 6.22 -0.65
N ASN A 288 5.42 6.56 -0.52
CA ASN A 288 6.52 5.70 -0.99
C ASN A 288 6.54 4.34 -0.27
N ALA A 289 6.28 4.35 1.03
CA ALA A 289 6.21 3.11 1.81
C ALA A 289 5.04 2.23 1.34
N ALA A 290 3.86 2.81 1.10
CA ALA A 290 2.71 2.09 0.54
C ALA A 290 2.98 1.54 -0.87
N LEU A 291 3.67 2.30 -1.72
CA LEU A 291 4.05 1.89 -3.07
C LEU A 291 5.13 0.81 -3.12
N GLY A 292 5.98 0.71 -2.10
CA GLY A 292 7.09 -0.25 -2.09
C GLY A 292 8.12 0.00 -3.20
N GLU A 293 9.04 -0.96 -3.37
CA GLU A 293 10.15 -0.86 -4.34
C GLU A 293 9.72 -1.11 -5.79
N GLU A 294 8.68 -1.92 -5.98
CA GLU A 294 8.13 -2.21 -7.30
C GLU A 294 7.24 -1.09 -7.84
N GLY A 295 6.78 -0.20 -6.94
CA GLY A 295 5.78 0.81 -7.25
C GLY A 295 4.43 0.19 -7.60
N GLY A 296 3.78 0.79 -8.59
CA GLY A 296 2.50 0.31 -9.12
C GLY A 296 1.31 1.12 -8.64
N SER A 297 0.13 0.50 -8.69
CA SER A 297 -1.13 1.17 -8.36
C SER A 297 -1.23 1.51 -6.88
N LEU A 298 -1.88 2.64 -6.62
CA LEU A 298 -2.12 3.17 -5.28
C LEU A 298 -3.62 3.23 -5.03
N SER A 299 -4.08 2.79 -3.87
CA SER A 299 -5.42 3.11 -3.35
C SER A 299 -5.29 4.21 -2.31
N LEU A 300 -6.15 5.22 -2.40
CA LEU A 300 -6.25 6.32 -1.46
C LEU A 300 -7.66 6.33 -0.87
N SER A 301 -7.72 6.40 0.45
CA SER A 301 -8.95 6.48 1.23
C SER A 301 -8.86 7.63 2.21
N LEU A 302 -9.91 8.45 2.26
CA LEU A 302 -10.12 9.44 3.29
C LEU A 302 -11.40 9.07 4.04
N GLN A 303 -11.30 8.98 5.36
CA GLN A 303 -12.37 8.45 6.20
C GLN A 303 -12.60 9.40 7.38
N ARG A 304 -13.84 9.85 7.56
CA ARG A 304 -14.28 10.49 8.80
C ARG A 304 -14.81 9.41 9.74
N VAL A 305 -14.30 9.38 10.96
CA VAL A 305 -14.60 8.35 11.95
C VAL A 305 -14.98 8.99 13.27
N ARG A 306 -16.17 8.64 13.76
CA ARG A 306 -16.60 8.90 15.14
C ARG A 306 -16.60 7.60 15.91
N LYS A 307 -15.90 7.57 17.05
CA LYS A 307 -15.81 6.42 17.94
C LYS A 307 -16.32 6.80 19.33
N ASP A 308 -17.22 6.00 19.87
CA ASP A 308 -17.71 6.11 21.25
C ASP A 308 -17.43 4.77 21.95
N VAL A 309 -16.67 4.79 23.05
CA VAL A 309 -16.18 3.59 23.73
C VAL A 309 -16.91 3.42 25.07
N LYS A 310 -17.63 2.31 25.22
CA LYS A 310 -18.33 1.95 26.46
C LYS A 310 -17.54 0.88 27.20
N LYS A 311 -16.96 1.25 28.34
CA LYS A 311 -16.00 0.41 29.09
C LYS A 311 -16.61 -0.40 30.23
N ASP A 312 -17.93 -0.26 30.43
CA ASP A 312 -18.70 -0.81 31.55
C ASP A 312 -19.43 -2.12 31.20
N LYS A 313 -19.06 -2.77 30.09
CA LYS A 313 -19.70 -4.01 29.63
C LYS A 313 -19.07 -5.22 30.28
N ARG A 314 -19.76 -6.34 30.12
CA ARG A 314 -19.35 -7.64 30.66
C ARG A 314 -19.39 -8.70 29.59
N ALA A 315 -18.43 -9.61 29.70
CA ALA A 315 -18.40 -10.82 28.90
C ALA A 315 -18.13 -12.03 29.79
N SER A 316 -18.51 -13.21 29.32
CA SER A 316 -18.32 -14.45 30.06
C SER A 316 -18.18 -15.65 29.11
N GLY A 317 -17.94 -16.82 29.69
CA GLY A 317 -17.77 -18.07 28.96
C GLY A 317 -16.34 -18.31 28.48
N GLU A 318 -16.19 -19.42 27.76
CA GLU A 318 -14.90 -19.96 27.34
C GLU A 318 -15.07 -20.60 25.96
N LEU A 319 -14.14 -20.28 25.06
CA LEU A 319 -13.94 -20.99 23.81
C LEU A 319 -12.82 -22.02 24.00
N ALA A 320 -12.69 -22.98 23.09
CA ALA A 320 -11.60 -23.94 23.08
C ALA A 320 -10.22 -23.24 23.10
N GLY A 321 -9.61 -23.20 24.28
CA GLY A 321 -8.29 -22.61 24.53
C GLY A 321 -8.28 -21.12 24.85
N VAL A 322 -9.42 -20.43 24.96
CA VAL A 322 -9.48 -19.01 25.30
C VAL A 322 -10.66 -18.71 26.23
N LYS A 323 -10.35 -18.30 27.46
CA LYS A 323 -11.33 -17.81 28.42
C LYS A 323 -11.63 -16.33 28.18
N ALA A 324 -12.90 -15.96 28.18
CA ALA A 324 -13.30 -14.56 28.06
C ALA A 324 -12.82 -13.73 29.24
N ILE A 325 -12.34 -12.52 28.96
CA ILE A 325 -12.02 -11.55 30.01
C ILE A 325 -13.33 -10.92 30.49
N PRO A 326 -13.65 -10.94 31.81
CA PRO A 326 -14.92 -10.45 32.32
C PRO A 326 -15.21 -8.97 32.04
N GLU A 327 -14.19 -8.14 32.09
CA GLU A 327 -14.25 -6.74 31.68
C GLU A 327 -14.47 -6.66 30.17
N GLY A 328 -15.59 -6.07 29.75
CA GLY A 328 -15.97 -5.93 28.35
C GLY A 328 -16.04 -4.48 27.92
N TRP A 329 -15.46 -4.16 26.76
CA TRP A 329 -15.56 -2.85 26.14
C TRP A 329 -16.28 -2.96 24.81
N VAL A 330 -17.12 -1.98 24.48
CA VAL A 330 -17.80 -1.90 23.19
C VAL A 330 -17.46 -0.58 22.52
N GLU A 331 -16.83 -0.66 21.34
CA GLU A 331 -16.59 0.45 20.44
C GLU A 331 -17.76 0.61 19.47
N LEU A 332 -18.42 1.75 19.54
CA LEU A 332 -19.49 2.17 18.64
C LEU A 332 -18.89 3.12 17.63
N VAL A 333 -18.69 2.63 16.41
CA VAL A 333 -17.99 3.34 15.34
C VAL A 333 -18.99 3.75 14.27
N THR A 334 -18.98 5.03 13.91
CA THR A 334 -19.63 5.49 12.68
C THR A 334 -18.63 6.09 11.72
N THR A 335 -18.81 5.82 10.43
CA THR A 335 -17.84 6.26 9.42
C THR A 335 -18.46 6.70 8.10
N SER A 336 -17.84 7.69 7.47
CA SER A 336 -18.11 8.10 6.09
C SER A 336 -16.78 8.17 5.34
N MET A 337 -16.72 7.56 4.16
CA MET A 337 -15.46 7.29 3.47
C MET A 337 -15.54 7.58 1.97
N GLU A 338 -14.53 8.27 1.48
CA GLU A 338 -14.27 8.43 0.05
C GLU A 338 -13.01 7.66 -0.33
N THR A 339 -13.10 6.83 -1.38
CA THR A 339 -11.96 6.02 -1.86
C THR A 339 -11.79 6.13 -3.36
N THR A 340 -10.53 6.11 -3.80
CA THR A 340 -10.15 6.02 -5.20
C THR A 340 -8.87 5.21 -5.40
N SER A 341 -8.65 4.75 -6.62
CA SER A 341 -7.43 4.06 -7.01
C SER A 341 -6.76 4.79 -8.16
N TYR A 342 -5.47 5.03 -8.05
CA TYR A 342 -4.64 5.56 -9.12
C TYR A 342 -3.82 4.44 -9.74
N ARG A 343 -3.88 4.37 -11.06
CA ARG A 343 -3.02 3.47 -11.82
C ARG A 343 -1.58 4.00 -11.79
N GLY A 344 -0.65 3.22 -11.25
CA GLY A 344 0.77 3.53 -11.32
C GLY A 344 1.37 3.14 -12.67
N CYS A 345 2.69 3.04 -12.72
CA CYS A 345 3.42 2.49 -13.85
C CYS A 345 4.16 1.22 -13.43
N SER A 346 4.30 0.28 -14.37
CA SER A 346 5.18 -0.87 -14.22
C SER A 346 6.65 -0.43 -14.30
N GLN A 347 7.52 -1.06 -13.51
CA GLN A 347 8.99 -1.07 -13.62
C GLN A 347 9.65 0.19 -14.19
N LYS A 348 10.17 1.06 -13.30
CA LYS A 348 11.03 2.22 -13.60
C LYS A 348 10.45 3.30 -14.54
N LEU A 349 9.25 3.12 -15.08
CA LEU A 349 8.54 4.16 -15.82
C LEU A 349 7.88 5.14 -14.86
N THR A 350 7.87 6.41 -15.24
CA THR A 350 7.25 7.48 -14.46
C THR A 350 5.85 7.78 -15.00
N PRO A 351 4.84 7.90 -14.12
CA PRO A 351 3.51 8.31 -14.53
C PRO A 351 3.50 9.78 -14.98
N CYS A 352 3.29 10.00 -16.27
CA CYS A 352 3.13 11.32 -16.86
C CYS A 352 1.68 11.51 -17.35
N GLY A 353 1.11 12.69 -17.11
CA GLY A 353 -0.29 12.97 -17.44
C GLY A 353 -1.28 11.98 -16.82
N GLU A 354 -2.44 11.80 -17.45
CA GLU A 354 -3.53 10.98 -16.90
C GLU A 354 -3.26 9.46 -16.99
N SER A 355 -2.56 9.00 -18.04
CA SER A 355 -2.42 7.56 -18.33
C SER A 355 -1.06 7.12 -18.85
N GLU A 356 -0.14 8.05 -19.13
CA GLU A 356 1.14 7.74 -19.78
C GLU A 356 2.17 7.20 -18.78
N CYS A 357 2.99 6.25 -19.22
CA CYS A 357 4.11 5.73 -18.45
C CYS A 357 5.37 5.89 -19.28
N VAL A 358 6.26 6.78 -18.83
CA VAL A 358 7.37 7.27 -19.63
C VAL A 358 8.69 6.97 -18.94
N ASP A 359 9.67 6.50 -19.70
CA ASP A 359 11.05 6.44 -19.23
C ASP A 359 11.67 7.84 -19.36
N LEU A 360 11.79 8.54 -18.22
CA LEU A 360 12.37 9.88 -18.18
C LEU A 360 13.86 9.89 -18.58
N SER A 361 14.53 8.73 -18.65
CA SER A 361 15.94 8.66 -18.99
C SER A 361 16.22 8.70 -20.49
N SER A 362 15.21 8.35 -21.31
CA SER A 362 15.33 8.15 -22.75
C SER A 362 14.25 8.87 -23.57
N SER A 363 13.14 9.28 -22.95
CA SER A 363 12.07 10.00 -23.64
C SER A 363 12.47 11.44 -23.95
N ARG A 364 12.53 11.77 -25.24
CA ARG A 364 12.78 13.14 -25.73
C ARG A 364 11.74 14.13 -25.23
N ASP A 365 10.48 13.71 -25.13
CA ASP A 365 9.36 14.60 -24.81
C ASP A 365 9.15 14.77 -23.30
N HIS A 366 9.81 13.94 -22.48
CA HIS A 366 9.71 13.92 -21.01
C HIS A 366 11.10 13.75 -20.35
N CYS A 367 12.12 14.39 -20.89
CA CYS A 367 13.49 14.09 -20.49
C CYS A 367 13.81 14.60 -19.09
N GLY A 368 14.09 13.69 -18.15
CA GLY A 368 14.37 14.00 -16.74
C GLY A 368 13.15 14.41 -15.90
N ALA A 369 12.06 14.87 -16.53
CA ALA A 369 10.79 15.18 -15.89
C ALA A 369 9.63 15.11 -16.90
N CYS A 370 8.43 14.78 -16.43
CA CYS A 370 7.25 14.74 -17.28
C CYS A 370 7.01 16.09 -17.98
N GLY A 371 6.81 16.06 -19.31
CA GLY A 371 6.58 17.25 -20.13
C GLY A 371 7.83 18.08 -20.44
N ASN A 372 9.02 17.66 -20.00
CA ASN A 372 10.27 18.34 -20.33
C ASN A 372 10.78 17.90 -21.71
N THR A 373 10.28 18.55 -22.76
CA THR A 373 10.66 18.24 -24.15
C THR A 373 12.02 18.84 -24.52
N CYS A 374 12.92 18.02 -25.08
CA CYS A 374 14.22 18.50 -25.56
C CYS A 374 14.09 19.40 -26.80
N ALA A 375 14.90 20.46 -26.84
CA ALA A 375 14.82 21.48 -27.90
C ALA A 375 15.45 20.99 -29.21
N GLY A 376 14.83 21.34 -30.33
CA GLY A 376 15.37 21.03 -31.68
C GLY A 376 15.63 19.53 -31.88
N SER A 377 16.84 19.20 -32.34
CA SER A 377 17.31 17.83 -32.60
C SER A 377 17.99 17.17 -31.39
N GLN A 378 17.84 17.72 -30.18
CA GLN A 378 18.37 17.10 -28.98
C GLN A 378 17.65 15.79 -28.66
N LEU A 379 18.41 14.84 -28.12
CA LEU A 379 17.95 13.55 -27.63
C LEU A 379 17.98 13.53 -26.09
N CYS A 380 17.20 12.65 -25.49
CA CYS A 380 17.28 12.40 -24.06
C CYS A 380 18.31 11.32 -23.77
N GLY A 381 19.39 11.68 -23.09
CA GLY A 381 20.41 10.75 -22.63
C GLY A 381 20.55 10.82 -21.12
N GLY A 382 20.20 9.74 -20.42
CA GLY A 382 20.32 9.69 -18.95
C GLY A 382 19.51 10.76 -18.22
N GLY A 383 18.36 11.15 -18.79
CA GLY A 383 17.47 12.17 -18.23
C GLY A 383 17.92 13.62 -18.47
N LYS A 384 18.83 13.84 -19.42
CA LYS A 384 19.26 15.18 -19.85
C LYS A 384 19.11 15.34 -21.35
N CYS A 385 18.64 16.51 -21.75
CA CYS A 385 18.61 16.91 -23.16
C CYS A 385 20.04 17.19 -23.63
N MET A 386 20.49 16.42 -24.61
CA MET A 386 21.85 16.43 -25.13
C MET A 386 21.79 16.48 -26.66
N SER A 387 22.79 17.05 -27.33
CA SER A 387 22.89 16.92 -28.78
C SER A 387 23.09 15.45 -29.18
N ALA A 388 22.78 15.07 -30.42
CA ALA A 388 23.01 13.72 -30.92
C ALA A 388 24.47 13.26 -30.69
N ALA A 389 25.44 14.14 -30.95
CA ALA A 389 26.86 13.88 -30.68
C ALA A 389 27.14 13.61 -29.19
N GLN A 390 26.54 14.39 -28.29
CA GLN A 390 26.70 14.21 -26.85
C GLN A 390 26.02 12.92 -26.34
N ALA A 391 24.85 12.57 -26.88
CA ALA A 391 24.14 11.33 -26.55
C ALA A 391 24.92 10.10 -27.03
N CYS A 392 25.49 10.16 -28.23
CA CYS A 392 26.34 9.11 -28.77
C CYS A 392 27.58 8.89 -27.89
N GLU A 393 28.31 9.96 -27.54
CA GLU A 393 29.49 9.88 -26.68
C GLU A 393 29.17 9.30 -25.28
N ALA A 394 28.05 9.73 -24.69
CA ALA A 394 27.59 9.21 -23.41
C ALA A 394 27.26 7.70 -23.46
N CYS A 395 26.64 7.24 -24.54
CA CYS A 395 26.37 5.82 -24.75
C CYS A 395 27.67 5.01 -24.90
N ILE A 396 28.60 5.47 -25.75
CA ILE A 396 29.89 4.81 -25.99
C ILE A 396 30.62 4.61 -24.65
N SER A 397 30.70 5.67 -23.84
CA SER A 397 31.30 5.63 -22.52
C SER A 397 30.60 4.64 -21.58
N ALA A 398 29.26 4.62 -21.56
CA ALA A 398 28.48 3.78 -20.65
C ALA A 398 28.60 2.27 -20.98
N VAL A 399 28.56 1.89 -22.26
CA VAL A 399 28.59 0.47 -22.65
C VAL A 399 29.97 -0.17 -22.50
N GLN A 400 31.04 0.63 -22.45
CA GLN A 400 32.42 0.18 -22.32
C GLN A 400 32.91 0.06 -20.86
N GLN A 401 32.14 0.55 -19.86
CA GLN A 401 32.52 0.46 -18.45
C GLN A 401 32.65 -1.00 -17.96
N PRO A 402 33.49 -1.28 -16.95
CA PRO A 402 33.62 -2.62 -16.37
C PRO A 402 32.26 -3.24 -16.02
N GLY A 403 32.02 -4.48 -16.48
CA GLY A 403 30.76 -5.20 -16.25
C GLY A 403 29.58 -4.76 -17.13
N LYS A 404 29.80 -3.89 -18.12
CA LYS A 404 28.78 -3.47 -19.11
C LYS A 404 28.93 -4.20 -20.45
N THR A 405 27.98 -3.95 -21.35
CA THR A 405 27.74 -4.70 -22.60
C THR A 405 28.99 -4.92 -23.45
N CYS A 406 29.84 -3.90 -23.61
CA CYS A 406 31.05 -3.94 -24.43
C CYS A 406 32.35 -3.93 -23.61
N ALA A 407 32.27 -4.21 -22.30
CA ALA A 407 33.41 -4.17 -21.40
C ALA A 407 34.53 -5.13 -21.81
N ALA A 408 34.16 -6.33 -22.28
CA ALA A 408 35.12 -7.37 -22.68
C ALA A 408 35.93 -6.94 -23.91
N GLN A 409 35.26 -6.43 -24.94
CA GLN A 409 35.89 -5.94 -26.17
C GLN A 409 36.72 -4.69 -25.90
N SER A 410 36.23 -3.80 -25.03
CA SER A 410 36.95 -2.60 -24.61
C SER A 410 38.26 -2.96 -23.91
N THR A 411 38.21 -3.88 -22.94
CA THR A 411 39.38 -4.38 -22.22
C THR A 411 40.36 -5.12 -23.15
N ALA A 412 39.84 -5.93 -24.07
CA ALA A 412 40.67 -6.67 -25.03
C ALA A 412 41.46 -5.75 -25.96
N CYS A 413 40.86 -4.63 -26.40
CA CYS A 413 41.53 -3.61 -27.21
C CYS A 413 42.50 -2.77 -26.38
N ALA A 414 42.13 -2.38 -25.16
CA ALA A 414 43.00 -1.61 -24.25
C ALA A 414 44.28 -2.37 -23.87
N ASN A 415 44.20 -3.70 -23.73
CA ASN A 415 45.36 -4.57 -23.46
C ASN A 415 46.19 -4.91 -24.71
N ASP A 416 45.79 -4.42 -25.89
CA ASP A 416 46.49 -4.63 -27.14
C ASP A 416 47.13 -3.32 -27.62
N SER A 417 48.45 -3.28 -27.68
CA SER A 417 49.18 -2.07 -28.05
C SER A 417 48.88 -1.61 -29.48
N ALA A 418 48.62 -2.53 -30.41
CA ALA A 418 48.29 -2.19 -31.79
C ALA A 418 46.85 -1.66 -31.91
N CYS A 419 45.90 -2.21 -31.16
CA CYS A 419 44.52 -1.72 -31.10
C CYS A 419 44.43 -0.34 -30.44
N SER A 420 45.13 -0.16 -29.32
CA SER A 420 45.19 1.13 -28.61
C SER A 420 45.86 2.22 -29.43
N ALA A 421 46.91 1.87 -30.20
CA ALA A 421 47.56 2.77 -31.15
C ALA A 421 46.62 3.13 -32.32
N LEU A 422 45.88 2.16 -32.85
CA LEU A 422 44.86 2.39 -33.89
C LEU A 422 43.75 3.34 -33.41
N LEU A 423 43.19 3.13 -32.22
CA LEU A 423 42.19 4.03 -31.62
C LEU A 423 42.73 5.46 -31.46
N SER A 424 43.95 5.59 -30.95
CA SER A 424 44.61 6.90 -30.75
C SER A 424 44.85 7.63 -32.08
N CYS A 425 45.18 6.88 -33.14
CA CYS A 425 45.38 7.41 -34.48
C CYS A 425 44.05 7.89 -35.09
N LEU A 426 43.01 7.04 -35.03
CA LEU A 426 41.69 7.34 -35.57
C LEU A 426 41.02 8.53 -34.87
N GLY A 427 41.21 8.69 -33.56
CA GLY A 427 40.68 9.83 -32.79
C GLY A 427 41.25 11.20 -33.20
N ARG A 428 42.30 11.24 -34.03
CA ARG A 428 42.88 12.48 -34.57
C ARG A 428 42.54 12.72 -36.05
N CYS A 429 41.87 11.77 -36.70
CA CYS A 429 41.59 11.85 -38.13
C CYS A 429 40.36 12.72 -38.44
N THR A 430 40.47 13.50 -39.51
CA THR A 430 39.40 14.39 -40.00
C THR A 430 38.87 14.00 -41.39
N ASN A 431 39.46 12.98 -42.03
CA ASN A 431 39.05 12.49 -43.36
C ASN A 431 39.36 11.00 -43.57
N GLN A 432 38.82 10.43 -44.64
CA GLN A 432 38.96 9.00 -44.99
C GLN A 432 40.40 8.57 -45.28
N THR A 433 41.21 9.44 -45.90
CA THR A 433 42.63 9.13 -46.21
C THR A 433 43.42 8.89 -44.93
N CYS A 434 43.24 9.76 -43.93
CA CYS A 434 43.86 9.59 -42.61
C CYS A 434 43.41 8.29 -41.93
N GLN A 435 42.11 7.96 -42.00
CA GLN A 435 41.60 6.72 -41.43
C GLN A 435 42.25 5.49 -42.09
N ASN A 436 42.32 5.47 -43.42
CA ASN A 436 42.96 4.39 -44.18
C ASN A 436 44.45 4.26 -43.81
N ASP A 437 45.16 5.38 -43.64
CA ASP A 437 46.55 5.39 -43.20
C ASP A 437 46.71 4.84 -41.77
N CYS A 438 45.82 5.18 -40.84
CA CYS A 438 45.81 4.61 -39.49
C CYS A 438 45.61 3.08 -39.50
N PHE A 439 44.70 2.57 -40.34
CA PHE A 439 44.49 1.13 -40.52
C PHE A 439 45.74 0.47 -41.10
N ASN A 440 46.37 1.06 -42.13
CA ASN A 440 47.59 0.54 -42.75
C ASN A 440 48.78 0.52 -41.78
N GLN A 441 48.89 1.52 -40.89
CA GLN A 441 49.97 1.60 -39.90
C GLN A 441 49.78 0.64 -38.71
N ASN A 442 48.56 0.17 -38.45
CA ASN A 442 48.24 -0.69 -37.30
C ASN A 442 47.50 -1.98 -37.70
N PRO A 443 48.06 -2.81 -38.61
CA PRO A 443 47.37 -3.97 -39.16
C PRO A 443 47.00 -5.02 -38.11
N ASN A 444 47.83 -5.18 -37.07
CA ASN A 444 47.61 -6.17 -36.01
C ASN A 444 46.53 -5.77 -34.99
N GLY A 445 46.11 -4.49 -34.97
CA GLY A 445 45.08 -3.99 -34.06
C GLY A 445 43.66 -4.08 -34.61
N GLN A 446 43.51 -4.30 -35.92
CA GLN A 446 42.24 -4.13 -36.64
C GLN A 446 41.14 -5.08 -36.15
N THR A 447 41.44 -6.37 -35.95
CA THR A 447 40.42 -7.35 -35.53
C THR A 447 39.78 -6.99 -34.19
N LYS A 448 40.58 -6.55 -33.21
CA LYS A 448 40.06 -6.13 -31.89
C LYS A 448 39.30 -4.80 -31.97
N TYR A 449 39.77 -3.90 -32.82
CA TYR A 449 39.06 -2.65 -33.11
C TYR A 449 37.69 -2.91 -33.75
N GLU A 450 37.60 -3.84 -34.71
CA GLU A 450 36.35 -4.25 -35.35
C GLU A 450 35.38 -4.90 -34.35
N GLN A 451 35.88 -5.75 -33.45
CA GLN A 451 35.06 -6.34 -32.39
C GLN A 451 34.49 -5.28 -31.43
N LEU A 452 35.31 -4.32 -31.01
CA LEU A 452 34.87 -3.21 -30.15
C LEU A 452 33.88 -2.30 -30.88
N SER A 453 34.21 -1.86 -32.09
CA SER A 453 33.38 -0.96 -32.89
C SER A 453 32.04 -1.60 -33.28
N SER A 454 32.02 -2.89 -33.60
CA SER A 454 30.79 -3.64 -33.85
C SER A 454 29.91 -3.74 -32.60
N CYS A 455 30.50 -4.04 -31.44
CA CYS A 455 29.77 -4.06 -30.18
C CYS A 455 29.13 -2.71 -29.86
N VAL A 456 29.91 -1.64 -29.93
CA VAL A 456 29.46 -0.27 -29.65
C VAL A 456 28.37 0.16 -30.63
N ARG A 457 28.55 -0.11 -31.93
CA ARG A 457 27.56 0.26 -32.95
C ARG A 457 26.22 -0.44 -32.75
N ASN A 458 26.25 -1.71 -32.34
CA ASN A 458 25.02 -2.45 -32.02
C ASN A 458 24.37 -1.96 -30.73
N ALA A 459 25.17 -1.67 -29.69
CA ALA A 459 24.67 -1.25 -28.38
C ALA A 459 24.18 0.21 -28.35
N CYS A 460 24.73 1.08 -29.19
CA CYS A 460 24.42 2.52 -29.26
C CYS A 460 23.71 2.92 -30.55
N SER A 461 23.13 1.95 -31.27
CA SER A 461 22.51 2.16 -32.59
C SER A 461 21.36 3.17 -32.58
N GLU A 462 20.69 3.38 -31.45
CA GLU A 462 19.62 4.38 -31.28
C GLU A 462 20.15 5.77 -30.89
N SER A 463 21.31 5.84 -30.21
CA SER A 463 21.91 7.09 -29.72
C SER A 463 22.91 7.72 -30.68
N CYS A 464 23.46 6.93 -31.61
CA CYS A 464 24.49 7.33 -32.56
C CYS A 464 24.00 7.35 -34.03
N GLN A 465 22.68 7.49 -34.26
CA GLN A 465 22.17 7.69 -35.62
C GLN A 465 22.53 9.11 -36.08
N GLU A 466 23.44 9.21 -37.06
CA GLU A 466 23.63 10.41 -37.86
C GLU A 466 22.76 10.38 -39.12
#